data_AF-A0A7S3E191-F1
#
_entry.id   AF-A0A7S3E191-F1
#
_cell.length_a   1.000
_cell.length_b   1.000
_cell.length_c   1.000
_cell.angle_alpha   90.00
_cell.angle_beta   90.00
_cell.angle_gamma   90.00
#
_symmetry.space_group_name_H-M   'P 1'
#
loop_
_entity.id
_entity.type
_entity.pdbx_description
1 polymer ?
#
loop_
_entity_poly.entity_id
_entity_poly.type
_entity_poly.pdbx_seq_one_letter_code
_entity_poly.pdbx_strand_id
1 'polypeptide(L)'
;KKLRVHFHSFMLGIHKRLFELQKESGQDPLVLVAKEIADAASIICFDEFQVTDVADAMILKRLLETLIEHGVVLVMTSNRLPNELYLNGLNRDQFLPAIALIEDHCDIFPFPVDSPDYRMMGQESKTWINPLTEVTIDEFADSFAKLSKKKKIKSGVLEVQGRRVKVPAAAGGGAQFFF
;
A
#
# COMPACT_ATOMS: atom_id res chain seq x y z
N LYS A 1 10.02 18.75 -6.36
CA LYS A 1 9.81 18.20 -5.00
C LYS A 1 9.37 16.74 -5.12
N LYS A 2 9.84 15.83 -4.26
CA LYS A 2 9.55 14.39 -4.33
C LYS A 2 8.61 13.97 -3.20
N LEU A 3 7.56 13.20 -3.53
CA LEU A 3 6.67 12.54 -2.59
C LEU A 3 6.88 11.02 -2.66
N ARG A 4 7.10 10.34 -1.54
CA ARG A 4 7.11 8.88 -1.45
C ARG A 4 5.95 8.45 -0.56
N VAL A 5 5.09 7.57 -1.05
CA VAL A 5 3.86 7.18 -0.35
C VAL A 5 3.46 5.76 -0.72
N HIS A 6 2.85 5.04 0.22
CA HIS A 6 2.23 3.74 -0.05
C HIS A 6 0.93 3.95 -0.84
N PHE A 7 0.73 3.19 -1.92
CA PHE A 7 -0.37 3.41 -2.85
C PHE A 7 -1.75 3.39 -2.18
N HIS A 8 -2.03 2.42 -1.31
CA HIS A 8 -3.32 2.33 -0.62
C HIS A 8 -3.58 3.54 0.28
N SER A 9 -2.56 3.97 1.04
CA SER A 9 -2.68 5.15 1.91
C SER A 9 -2.93 6.42 1.12
N PHE A 10 -2.31 6.53 -0.08
CA PHE A 10 -2.56 7.63 -0.99
C PHE A 10 -4.00 7.65 -1.49
N MET A 11 -4.51 6.51 -1.99
CA MET A 11 -5.88 6.41 -2.49
C MET A 11 -6.93 6.74 -1.41
N LEU A 12 -6.72 6.30 -0.17
CA LEU A 12 -7.58 6.69 0.96
C LEU A 12 -7.61 8.22 1.17
N GLY A 13 -6.46 8.88 1.04
CA GLY A 13 -6.35 10.34 1.10
C GLY A 13 -7.11 11.03 -0.03
N ILE A 14 -7.00 10.50 -1.26
CA ILE A 14 -7.73 11.00 -2.43
C ILE A 14 -9.23 10.89 -2.20
N HIS A 15 -9.74 9.72 -1.84
CA HIS A 15 -11.18 9.51 -1.61
C HIS A 15 -11.73 10.44 -0.52
N LYS A 16 -10.98 10.63 0.56
CA LYS A 16 -11.35 11.58 1.61
C LYS A 16 -11.47 13.00 1.05
N ARG A 17 -10.48 13.45 0.27
CA ARG A 17 -10.46 14.79 -0.32
C ARG A 17 -11.58 14.99 -1.35
N LEU A 18 -11.86 13.98 -2.18
CA LEU A 18 -12.98 13.98 -3.11
C LEU A 18 -14.32 14.16 -2.38
N PHE A 19 -14.52 13.45 -1.27
CA PHE A 19 -15.73 13.55 -0.47
C PHE A 19 -15.92 14.92 0.20
N GLU A 20 -14.82 15.56 0.62
CA GLU A 20 -14.85 16.94 1.14
C GLU A 20 -15.26 17.94 0.05
N LEU A 21 -14.65 17.85 -1.14
CA LEU A 21 -14.89 18.78 -2.25
C LEU A 21 -16.27 18.61 -2.92
N GLN A 22 -16.83 17.39 -2.92
CA GLN A 22 -18.20 17.15 -3.39
C GLN A 22 -19.25 17.96 -2.61
N LYS A 23 -18.95 18.38 -1.38
CA LYS A 23 -19.85 19.20 -0.57
C LYS A 23 -19.78 20.69 -0.92
N GLU A 24 -18.76 21.12 -1.65
CA GLU A 24 -18.37 22.54 -1.74
C GLU A 24 -18.49 23.16 -3.15
N SER A 25 -18.57 22.40 -4.27
CA SER A 25 -18.68 23.04 -5.60
C SER A 25 -19.11 22.13 -6.77
N GLY A 26 -19.44 22.74 -7.92
CA GLY A 26 -19.83 22.10 -9.19
C GLY A 26 -18.70 21.88 -10.21
N GLN A 27 -17.43 22.02 -9.81
CA GLN A 27 -16.27 21.61 -10.62
C GLN A 27 -15.92 20.14 -10.36
N ASP A 28 -15.22 19.50 -11.30
CA ASP A 28 -14.79 18.11 -11.11
C ASP A 28 -13.76 18.01 -9.97
N PRO A 29 -14.11 17.36 -8.84
CA PRO A 29 -13.25 17.32 -7.67
C PRO A 29 -11.94 16.57 -7.92
N LEU A 30 -11.91 15.61 -8.86
CA LEU A 30 -10.69 14.85 -9.13
C LEU A 30 -9.61 15.70 -9.79
N VAL A 31 -10.00 16.60 -10.68
CA VAL A 31 -9.07 17.53 -11.34
C VAL A 31 -8.48 18.50 -10.32
N LEU A 32 -9.30 19.00 -9.39
CA LEU A 32 -8.82 19.88 -8.30
C LEU A 32 -7.81 19.16 -7.42
N VAL A 33 -8.10 17.93 -7.00
CA VAL A 33 -7.19 17.13 -6.16
C VAL A 33 -5.89 16.82 -6.90
N ALA A 34 -5.95 16.41 -8.17
CA ALA A 34 -4.75 16.14 -8.96
C ALA A 34 -3.86 17.38 -9.11
N LYS A 35 -4.47 18.56 -9.30
CA LYS A 35 -3.75 19.84 -9.34
C LYS A 35 -3.09 20.17 -8.00
N GLU A 36 -3.82 20.04 -6.88
CA GLU A 36 -3.26 20.24 -5.53
C GLU A 36 -2.02 19.36 -5.31
N ILE A 37 -2.05 18.13 -5.80
CA ILE A 37 -0.93 17.19 -5.70
C ILE A 37 0.23 17.59 -6.61
N ALA A 38 -0.05 17.96 -7.86
CA ALA A 38 0.98 18.40 -8.81
C ALA A 38 1.72 19.66 -8.34
N ASP A 39 0.99 20.60 -7.72
CA ASP A 39 1.58 21.81 -7.11
C ASP A 39 2.48 21.45 -5.91
N ALA A 40 2.17 20.37 -5.19
CA ALA A 40 2.94 19.90 -4.05
C ALA A 40 4.16 19.02 -4.43
N ALA A 41 4.05 18.22 -5.50
CA ALA A 41 5.03 17.21 -5.88
C ALA A 41 5.18 17.09 -7.40
N SER A 42 6.44 17.16 -7.87
CA SER A 42 6.82 16.96 -9.27
C SER A 42 7.23 15.52 -9.57
N ILE A 43 7.51 14.72 -8.54
CA ILE A 43 7.80 13.29 -8.62
C ILE A 43 7.02 12.59 -7.52
N ILE A 44 6.25 11.55 -7.88
CA ILE A 44 5.54 10.70 -6.95
C ILE A 44 6.08 9.28 -7.05
N CYS A 45 6.57 8.75 -5.93
CA CYS A 45 7.01 7.38 -5.78
C CYS A 45 5.94 6.58 -5.03
N PHE A 46 5.15 5.79 -5.75
CA PHE A 46 4.21 4.84 -5.17
C PHE A 46 4.93 3.55 -4.78
N ASP A 47 4.87 3.23 -3.49
CA ASP A 47 5.28 1.92 -2.99
C ASP A 47 4.07 0.98 -2.98
N GLU A 48 4.29 -0.28 -3.34
CA GLU A 48 3.27 -1.34 -3.39
C GLU A 48 2.02 -0.94 -4.19
N PHE A 49 2.21 -0.49 -5.42
CA PHE A 49 1.14 -0.19 -6.36
C PHE A 49 0.33 -1.45 -6.66
N GLN A 50 -0.86 -1.53 -6.08
CA GLN A 50 -1.80 -2.63 -6.27
C GLN A 50 -3.22 -2.11 -6.23
N VAL A 51 -4.04 -2.59 -7.16
CA VAL A 51 -5.46 -2.20 -7.25
C VAL A 51 -6.30 -3.42 -6.96
N THR A 52 -7.06 -3.36 -5.87
CA THR A 52 -7.94 -4.45 -5.40
C THR A 52 -9.39 -4.00 -5.27
N ASP A 53 -9.63 -2.71 -5.09
CA ASP A 53 -10.96 -2.15 -4.88
C ASP A 53 -11.52 -1.50 -6.15
N VAL A 54 -12.83 -1.63 -6.36
CA VAL A 54 -13.52 -1.08 -7.53
C VAL A 54 -13.50 0.45 -7.53
N ALA A 55 -13.64 1.11 -6.38
CA ALA A 55 -13.67 2.57 -6.31
C ALA A 55 -12.32 3.16 -6.73
N ASP A 56 -11.21 2.53 -6.34
CA ASP A 56 -9.87 2.89 -6.79
C ASP A 56 -9.76 2.73 -8.31
N ALA A 57 -10.16 1.58 -8.83
CA ALA A 57 -10.10 1.28 -10.26
C ALA A 57 -10.87 2.30 -11.11
N MET A 58 -12.02 2.79 -10.63
CA MET A 58 -12.86 3.75 -11.35
C MET A 58 -12.24 5.14 -11.53
N ILE A 59 -11.43 5.60 -10.57
CA ILE A 59 -10.84 6.95 -10.63
C ILE A 59 -9.40 6.96 -11.12
N LEU A 60 -8.71 5.81 -11.09
CA LEU A 60 -7.27 5.75 -11.27
C LEU A 60 -6.82 6.24 -12.64
N LYS A 61 -7.52 5.86 -13.72
CA LYS A 61 -7.19 6.32 -15.09
C LYS A 61 -7.12 7.84 -15.14
N ARG A 62 -8.20 8.49 -14.69
CA ARG A 62 -8.34 9.95 -14.73
C ARG A 62 -7.35 10.65 -13.81
N LEU A 63 -7.08 10.08 -12.63
CA LEU A 63 -6.11 10.60 -11.68
C LEU A 63 -4.69 10.59 -12.29
N LEU A 64 -4.26 9.44 -12.81
CA LEU A 64 -2.93 9.28 -13.41
C LEU A 64 -2.78 10.19 -14.64
N GLU A 65 -3.78 10.23 -15.51
CA GLU A 65 -3.79 11.08 -16.72
C GLU A 65 -3.63 12.56 -16.33
N THR A 66 -4.42 13.04 -15.36
CA THR A 66 -4.34 14.43 -14.92
C THR A 66 -2.97 14.75 -14.29
N LEU A 67 -2.40 13.83 -13.50
CA LEU A 67 -1.05 14.02 -12.92
C LEU A 67 0.02 14.10 -14.02
N ILE A 68 -0.05 13.23 -15.02
CA ILE A 68 0.87 13.22 -16.17
C ILE A 68 0.74 14.51 -16.98
N GLU A 69 -0.49 14.96 -17.27
CA GLU A 69 -0.76 16.23 -17.98
C GLU A 69 -0.18 17.45 -17.25
N HIS A 70 -0.12 17.41 -15.92
CA HIS A 70 0.52 18.45 -15.10
C HIS A 70 2.05 18.27 -14.98
N GLY A 71 2.65 17.33 -15.71
CA GLY A 71 4.09 17.10 -15.73
C GLY A 71 4.64 16.34 -14.52
N VAL A 72 3.79 15.63 -13.77
CA VAL A 72 4.23 14.82 -12.63
C VAL A 72 4.88 13.53 -13.13
N VAL A 73 6.11 13.27 -12.68
CA VAL A 73 6.80 12.01 -12.96
C VAL A 73 6.36 10.94 -11.96
N LEU A 74 5.99 9.78 -12.47
CA LEU A 74 5.54 8.65 -11.67
C LEU A 74 6.63 7.59 -11.56
N VAL A 75 6.85 7.07 -10.36
CA VAL A 75 7.72 5.92 -10.08
C VAL A 75 6.93 4.95 -9.23
N MET A 76 6.86 3.68 -9.60
CA MET A 76 6.00 2.71 -8.92
C MET A 76 6.73 1.40 -8.67
N THR A 77 6.54 0.80 -7.50
CA THR A 77 6.89 -0.61 -7.24
C THR A 77 5.62 -1.43 -7.19
N SER A 78 5.61 -2.60 -7.83
CA SER A 78 4.44 -3.48 -7.87
C SER A 78 4.88 -4.95 -7.83
N ASN A 79 4.06 -5.80 -7.22
CA ASN A 79 4.23 -7.26 -7.24
C ASN A 79 3.54 -7.91 -8.46
N ARG A 80 2.95 -7.12 -9.34
CA ARG A 80 2.22 -7.56 -10.54
C ARG A 80 2.65 -6.72 -11.73
N LEU A 81 2.70 -7.33 -12.91
CA LEU A 81 2.85 -6.58 -14.15
C LEU A 81 1.62 -5.68 -14.40
N PRO A 82 1.75 -4.59 -15.18
CA PRO A 82 0.61 -3.71 -15.46
C PRO A 82 -0.64 -4.44 -15.96
N ASN A 83 -0.48 -5.36 -16.91
CA ASN A 83 -1.56 -6.20 -17.45
C ASN A 83 -2.20 -7.18 -16.43
N GLU A 84 -1.58 -7.39 -15.27
CA GLU A 84 -2.08 -8.22 -14.16
C GLU A 84 -2.68 -7.41 -13.01
N LEU A 85 -2.56 -6.07 -13.05
CA LEU A 85 -3.18 -5.18 -12.07
C LEU A 85 -4.70 -5.32 -12.13
N TYR A 86 -5.37 -5.44 -10.97
CA TYR A 86 -6.83 -5.61 -10.84
C TYR A 86 -7.41 -6.85 -11.56
N LEU A 87 -6.59 -7.90 -11.78
CA LEU A 87 -7.03 -9.12 -12.47
C LEU A 87 -8.23 -9.75 -11.76
N ASN A 88 -9.23 -10.15 -12.54
CA ASN A 88 -10.54 -10.65 -12.04
C ASN A 88 -11.35 -9.63 -11.21
N GLY A 89 -10.95 -8.36 -11.21
CA GLY A 89 -11.71 -7.28 -10.59
C GLY A 89 -13.04 -7.05 -11.29
N LEU A 90 -14.02 -6.54 -10.54
CA LEU A 90 -15.34 -6.21 -11.06
C LEU A 90 -15.22 -5.10 -12.11
N ASN A 91 -15.87 -5.27 -13.27
CA ASN A 91 -15.80 -4.36 -14.41
C ASN A 91 -14.37 -4.04 -14.88
N ARG A 92 -13.47 -5.05 -14.89
CA ARG A 92 -12.08 -4.92 -15.35
C ARG A 92 -11.92 -4.17 -16.67
N ASP A 93 -12.85 -4.32 -17.61
CA ASP A 93 -12.79 -3.63 -18.91
C ASP A 93 -12.73 -2.10 -18.77
N GLN A 94 -13.35 -1.54 -17.73
CA GLN A 94 -13.28 -0.11 -17.43
C GLN A 94 -11.92 0.32 -16.84
N PHE A 95 -11.14 -0.64 -16.33
CA PHE A 95 -9.80 -0.43 -15.80
C PHE A 95 -8.71 -0.60 -16.87
N LEU A 96 -8.96 -1.33 -17.96
CA LEU A 96 -8.00 -1.51 -19.06
C LEU A 96 -7.41 -0.18 -19.59
N PRO A 97 -8.17 0.92 -19.70
CA PRO A 97 -7.60 2.21 -20.09
C PRO A 97 -6.56 2.76 -19.09
N ALA A 98 -6.66 2.45 -17.80
CA ALA A 98 -5.65 2.82 -16.81
C ALA A 98 -4.36 2.01 -17.01
N ILE A 99 -4.49 0.73 -17.35
CA ILE A 99 -3.35 -0.14 -17.68
C ILE A 99 -2.64 0.39 -18.93
N ALA A 100 -3.38 0.66 -20.01
CA ALA A 100 -2.82 1.22 -21.24
C ALA A 100 -2.08 2.54 -20.98
N LEU A 101 -2.67 3.43 -20.16
CA LEU A 101 -2.02 4.69 -19.78
C LEU A 101 -0.67 4.46 -19.08
N ILE A 102 -0.59 3.47 -18.16
CA ILE A 102 0.65 3.11 -17.48
C ILE A 102 1.66 2.56 -18.48
N GLU A 103 1.26 1.64 -19.36
CA GLU A 103 2.13 1.02 -20.36
C GLU A 103 2.65 2.04 -21.39
N ASP A 104 1.84 3.04 -21.74
CA ASP A 104 2.19 4.08 -22.72
C ASP A 104 3.14 5.16 -22.15
N HIS A 105 3.06 5.44 -20.84
CA HIS A 105 3.78 6.57 -20.22
C HIS A 105 4.87 6.15 -19.24
N CYS A 106 4.98 4.87 -18.88
CA CYS A 106 5.98 4.38 -17.94
C CYS A 106 6.87 3.31 -18.58
N ASP A 107 8.17 3.40 -18.33
CA ASP A 107 9.09 2.30 -18.60
C ASP A 107 8.87 1.17 -17.59
N ILE A 108 8.62 -0.04 -18.10
CA ILE A 108 8.34 -1.22 -17.27
C ILE A 108 9.64 -1.99 -17.03
N PHE A 109 10.06 -2.07 -15.77
CA PHE A 109 11.24 -2.85 -15.35
C PHE A 109 10.81 -4.09 -14.56
N PRO A 110 10.57 -5.23 -15.23
CA PRO A 110 10.23 -6.46 -14.52
C PRO A 110 11.43 -7.00 -13.75
N PHE A 111 11.22 -7.41 -12.51
CA PHE A 111 12.21 -8.16 -11.75
C PHE A 111 12.16 -9.65 -12.13
N PRO A 112 13.31 -10.34 -12.27
CA PRO A 112 13.34 -11.76 -12.56
C PRO A 112 12.64 -12.58 -11.46
N VAL A 113 11.83 -13.56 -11.87
CA VAL A 113 11.07 -14.45 -10.95
C VAL A 113 12.02 -15.28 -10.06
N ASP A 114 13.22 -15.55 -10.55
CA ASP A 114 14.30 -16.27 -9.88
C ASP A 114 15.20 -15.37 -9.03
N SER A 115 14.91 -14.07 -8.93
CA SER A 115 15.62 -13.18 -8.02
C SER A 115 15.46 -13.68 -6.58
N PRO A 116 16.54 -13.79 -5.80
CA PRO A 116 16.45 -14.25 -4.42
C PRO A 116 15.61 -13.28 -3.59
N ASP A 117 14.81 -13.81 -2.67
CA ASP A 117 14.15 -12.98 -1.66
C ASP A 117 15.19 -12.48 -0.67
N TYR A 118 15.63 -11.24 -0.86
CA TYR A 118 16.62 -10.59 -0.01
C TYR A 118 16.16 -10.46 1.45
N ARG A 119 14.86 -10.61 1.76
CA ARG A 119 14.37 -10.66 3.15
C ARG A 119 14.77 -11.94 3.87
N MET A 120 14.93 -13.04 3.13
CA MET A 120 15.36 -14.32 3.68
C MET A 120 16.88 -14.36 3.93
N MET A 121 17.64 -13.47 3.30
CA MET A 121 19.08 -13.37 3.55
C MET A 121 19.33 -12.85 4.97
N GLY A 122 19.89 -13.72 5.82
CA GLY A 122 20.20 -13.40 7.22
C GLY A 122 19.03 -13.61 8.19
N GLN A 123 17.92 -14.20 7.76
CA GLN A 123 16.80 -14.52 8.64
C GLN A 123 17.05 -15.84 9.38
N GLU A 124 17.27 -15.77 10.70
CA GLU A 124 17.56 -16.95 11.54
C GLU A 124 16.29 -17.65 12.07
N SER A 125 15.12 -17.02 11.98
CA SER A 125 13.85 -17.52 12.56
C SER A 125 12.89 -18.00 11.49
N LYS A 126 12.16 -19.10 11.74
CA LYS A 126 11.07 -19.56 10.89
C LYS A 126 9.98 -18.47 10.78
N THR A 127 9.53 -18.19 9.56
CA THR A 127 8.42 -17.27 9.27
C THR A 127 7.05 -17.89 9.53
N TRP A 128 6.96 -19.23 9.47
CA TRP A 128 5.74 -19.99 9.69
C TRP A 128 6.02 -21.16 10.65
N ILE A 129 5.31 -21.20 11.78
CA ILE A 129 5.46 -22.22 12.82
C ILE A 129 4.16 -23.03 12.88
N ASN A 130 4.25 -24.34 12.64
CA ASN A 130 3.14 -25.28 12.59
C ASN A 130 3.65 -26.71 12.85
N PRO A 131 2.87 -27.63 13.47
CA PRO A 131 1.52 -27.46 14.04
C PRO A 131 1.52 -26.81 15.41
N LEU A 132 0.36 -26.32 15.85
CA LEU A 132 0.21 -25.70 17.17
C LEU A 132 0.36 -26.77 18.28
N THR A 133 1.54 -26.78 18.90
CA THR A 133 1.96 -27.64 20.03
C THR A 133 2.63 -26.78 21.10
N GLU A 134 2.79 -27.31 22.31
CA GLU A 134 3.51 -26.61 23.39
C GLU A 134 4.91 -26.15 22.95
N VAL A 135 5.66 -27.04 22.26
CA VAL A 135 7.00 -26.74 21.74
C VAL A 135 6.99 -25.55 20.77
N THR A 136 6.02 -25.50 19.86
CA THR A 136 5.93 -24.40 18.88
C THR A 136 5.42 -23.09 19.48
N ILE A 137 4.66 -23.15 20.58
CA ILE A 137 4.25 -21.97 21.34
C ILE A 137 5.48 -21.33 21.99
N ASP A 138 6.34 -22.15 22.59
CA ASP A 138 7.60 -21.68 23.17
C ASP A 138 8.55 -21.12 22.09
N GLU A 139 8.66 -21.78 20.93
CA GLU A 139 9.44 -21.28 19.78
C GLU A 139 8.97 -19.89 19.32
N PHE A 140 7.65 -19.67 19.28
CA PHE A 140 7.08 -18.37 18.96
C PHE A 140 7.37 -17.33 20.04
N ALA A 141 7.21 -17.69 21.32
CA ALA A 141 7.49 -16.81 22.45
C ALA A 141 8.95 -16.34 22.46
N ASP A 142 9.89 -17.24 22.20
CA ASP A 142 11.31 -16.92 22.06
C ASP A 142 11.58 -15.97 20.89
N SER A 143 10.91 -16.18 19.76
CA SER A 143 11.03 -15.30 18.59
C SER A 143 10.52 -13.89 18.90
N PHE A 144 9.40 -13.77 19.62
CA PHE A 144 8.89 -12.48 20.06
C PHE A 144 9.80 -11.80 21.10
N ALA A 145 10.38 -12.58 22.03
CA ALA A 145 11.35 -12.07 22.99
C ALA A 145 12.60 -11.51 22.30
N LYS A 146 13.11 -12.18 21.26
CA LYS A 146 14.21 -11.68 20.42
C LYS A 146 13.82 -10.38 19.69
N LEU A 147 12.65 -10.35 19.04
CA LEU A 147 12.14 -9.16 18.34
C LEU A 147 12.00 -7.95 19.28
N SER A 148 11.49 -8.17 20.48
CA SER A 148 11.30 -7.13 21.50
C SER A 148 12.62 -6.54 22.01
N LYS A 149 13.77 -7.17 21.73
CA LYS A 149 15.10 -6.84 22.29
C LYS A 149 15.08 -6.75 23.82
N LYS A 150 14.30 -7.62 24.48
CA LYS A 150 14.06 -7.64 25.94
C LYS A 150 13.51 -6.32 26.51
N LYS A 151 12.91 -5.47 25.68
CA LYS A 151 12.22 -4.26 26.16
C LYS A 151 10.93 -4.65 26.91
N LYS A 152 10.51 -3.79 27.83
CA LYS A 152 9.27 -3.99 28.61
C LYS A 152 8.06 -4.08 27.66
N ILE A 153 7.39 -5.22 27.70
CA ILE A 153 6.14 -5.46 26.98
C ILE A 153 5.03 -4.60 27.60
N LYS A 154 4.26 -3.93 26.74
CA LYS A 154 3.08 -3.15 27.14
C LYS A 154 1.89 -3.53 26.29
N SER A 155 0.71 -3.50 26.89
CA SER A 155 -0.54 -3.48 26.16
C SER A 155 -0.87 -2.06 25.71
N GLY A 156 -1.71 -1.92 24.68
CA GLY A 156 -2.11 -0.63 24.15
C GLY A 156 -3.37 -0.71 23.30
N VAL A 157 -3.75 0.42 22.74
CA VAL A 157 -4.84 0.52 21.75
C VAL A 157 -4.30 1.32 20.57
N LEU A 158 -4.43 0.75 19.38
CA LEU A 158 -4.16 1.43 18.12
C LEU A 158 -5.47 1.93 17.54
N GLU A 159 -5.48 3.18 17.07
CA GLU A 159 -6.61 3.73 16.32
C GLU A 159 -6.30 3.61 14.83
N VAL A 160 -7.13 2.83 14.11
CA VAL A 160 -6.95 2.56 12.68
C VAL A 160 -8.28 2.84 12.00
N GLN A 161 -8.31 3.91 11.18
CA GLN A 161 -9.53 4.33 10.46
C GLN A 161 -10.76 4.46 11.39
N GLY A 162 -10.58 5.09 12.56
CA GLY A 162 -11.64 5.26 13.57
C GLY A 162 -11.99 4.00 14.37
N ARG A 163 -11.36 2.86 14.08
CA ARG A 163 -11.50 1.62 14.87
C ARG A 163 -10.43 1.55 15.96
N ARG A 164 -10.84 1.15 17.16
CA ARG A 164 -9.94 0.91 18.29
C ARG A 164 -9.52 -0.56 18.31
N VAL A 165 -8.28 -0.85 17.92
CA VAL A 165 -7.69 -2.19 17.93
C VAL A 165 -6.92 -2.38 19.24
N LYS A 166 -7.37 -3.32 20.08
CA LYS A 166 -6.64 -3.67 21.31
C LYS A 166 -5.38 -4.45 20.95
N VAL A 167 -4.23 -4.00 21.43
CA VAL A 167 -2.93 -4.67 21.26
C VAL A 167 -2.55 -5.31 22.59
N PRO A 168 -2.61 -6.64 22.72
CA PRO A 168 -2.33 -7.34 23.99
C PRO A 168 -0.88 -7.16 24.46
N ALA A 169 0.08 -7.27 23.54
CA ALA A 169 1.50 -7.18 23.83
C ALA A 169 2.25 -6.50 22.69
N ALA A 170 3.01 -5.45 22.99
CA ALA A 170 3.87 -4.75 22.05
C ALA A 170 5.20 -4.33 22.70
N ALA A 171 6.30 -4.50 21.97
CA ALA A 171 7.63 -4.08 22.37
C ALA A 171 8.59 -4.09 21.17
N GLY A 172 9.62 -3.25 21.20
CA GLY A 172 10.72 -3.31 20.21
C GLY A 172 10.34 -3.03 18.75
N GLY A 173 9.15 -2.48 18.49
CA GLY A 173 8.62 -2.30 17.13
C GLY A 173 7.75 -3.45 16.62
N GLY A 174 7.55 -4.50 17.44
CA GLY A 174 6.64 -5.61 17.16
C GLY A 174 5.39 -5.59 18.07
N ALA A 175 4.34 -6.24 17.59
CA ALA A 175 3.11 -6.51 18.34
C ALA A 175 2.73 -7.99 18.19
N GLN A 176 2.23 -8.59 19.27
CA GLN A 176 1.73 -9.95 19.33
C GLN A 176 0.22 -9.93 19.56
N PHE A 177 -0.49 -10.70 18.73
CA PHE A 177 -1.93 -10.88 18.80
C PHE A 177 -2.24 -12.36 19.04
N PHE A 178 -3.40 -12.60 19.65
CA PHE A 178 -3.99 -13.91 19.84
C PHE A 178 -5.38 -13.85 19.19
N PHE A 179 -5.66 -14.75 18.25
CA PHE A 179 -6.91 -14.82 17.50
C PHE A 179 -7.69 -16.07 17.89
#